data_AF-P09584-F1
#
_entry.id   AF-P09584-F1
#
_cell.length_a   1.000
_cell.length_b   1.000
_cell.length_c   1.000
_cell.angle_alpha   90.00
_cell.angle_beta   90.00
_cell.angle_gamma   90.00
#
_symmetry.space_group_name_H-M   'P 1'
#
loop_
_entity.id
_entity.type
_entity.pdbx_description
1 polymer ?
#
loop_
_entity_poly.entity_id
_entity_poly.type
_entity_poly.pdbx_seq_one_letter_code
_entity_poly.pdbx_strand_id
1 'polypeptide(L)'
;MARRSQGTKLHLAVLCLVVSCHAIGLSDLMERASQRSDKLHSLSTSLNKDLDSHFPPMGRVMMPRPSMCHTSSLQIPKDKEQALRVSENELISLARSLLLAWNDPLLLLSSEAPTLPHPSNGDISSKIRELQDYSKSLGDGLDILVNKMGPSSQYISSIPFKGGDLGNDKTSRLINFHFLMSCFRRDSHKIDSFLKVLRCRATKMRPETC
;
A
#
# COMPACT_ATOMS: atom_id res chain seq x y z
N MET A 1 44.80 -7.07 12.60
CA MET A 1 44.68 -6.23 11.37
C MET A 1 43.41 -6.52 10.53
N ALA A 2 42.79 -7.70 10.62
CA ALA A 2 41.60 -8.04 9.80
C ALA A 2 40.34 -7.18 10.05
N ARG A 3 40.03 -6.81 11.30
CA ARG A 3 38.83 -5.99 11.64
C ARG A 3 38.82 -4.61 10.97
N ARG A 4 40.00 -3.97 10.82
CA ARG A 4 40.09 -2.62 10.23
C ARG A 4 39.76 -2.64 8.73
N SER A 5 40.20 -3.68 8.02
CA SER A 5 39.90 -3.86 6.59
C SER A 5 38.41 -4.15 6.32
N GLN A 6 37.75 -4.94 7.18
CA GLN A 6 36.31 -5.17 7.08
C GLN A 6 35.51 -3.89 7.28
N GLY A 7 35.87 -3.07 8.29
CA GLY A 7 35.23 -1.77 8.52
C GLY A 7 35.33 -0.85 7.31
N THR A 8 36.53 -0.70 6.73
CA THR A 8 36.73 0.14 5.54
C THR A 8 35.94 -0.35 4.32
N LYS A 9 35.91 -1.68 4.07
CA LYS A 9 35.10 -2.24 2.98
C LYS A 9 33.61 -1.99 3.18
N LEU A 10 33.12 -2.13 4.41
CA LEU A 10 31.72 -1.85 4.74
C LEU A 10 31.38 -0.38 4.54
N HIS A 11 32.26 0.54 4.98
CA HIS A 11 32.08 1.97 4.77
C HIS A 11 32.06 2.36 3.29
N LEU A 12 32.99 1.83 2.47
CA LEU A 12 32.98 2.07 1.03
C LEU A 12 31.71 1.51 0.37
N ALA A 13 31.27 0.31 0.76
CA ALA A 13 30.03 -0.27 0.23
C ALA A 13 28.81 0.60 0.58
N VAL A 14 28.71 1.07 1.82
CA VAL A 14 27.64 1.98 2.26
C VAL A 14 27.70 3.30 1.50
N LEU A 15 28.88 3.91 1.36
CA LEU A 15 29.05 5.14 0.58
C LEU A 15 28.66 4.94 -0.90
N CYS A 16 29.07 3.84 -1.53
CA CYS A 16 28.67 3.51 -2.90
C CYS A 16 27.16 3.34 -3.03
N LEU A 17 26.50 2.70 -2.06
CA LEU A 17 25.03 2.56 -2.06
C LEU A 17 24.33 3.91 -1.89
N VAL A 18 24.84 4.78 -1.02
CA VAL A 18 24.31 6.14 -0.81
C VAL A 18 24.48 6.98 -2.09
N VAL A 19 25.67 6.98 -2.70
CA VAL A 19 25.95 7.69 -3.96
C VAL A 19 25.07 7.16 -5.10
N SER A 20 24.90 5.84 -5.18
CA SER A 20 24.03 5.21 -6.18
C SER A 20 22.56 5.61 -5.99
N CYS A 21 22.09 5.77 -4.74
CA CYS A 21 20.74 6.30 -4.48
C CYS A 21 20.60 7.77 -4.88
N HIS A 22 21.65 8.58 -4.70
CA HIS A 22 21.63 9.99 -5.10
C HIS A 22 21.65 10.16 -6.63
N ALA A 23 22.23 9.19 -7.35
CA ALA A 23 22.28 9.17 -8.81
C ALA A 23 20.92 8.85 -9.47
N ILE A 24 19.98 8.23 -8.75
CA ILE A 24 18.66 7.92 -9.30
C ILE A 24 17.81 9.21 -9.33
N GLY A 25 17.28 9.54 -10.51
CA GLY A 25 16.43 10.71 -10.70
C GLY A 25 15.08 10.59 -9.99
N LEU A 26 14.44 11.72 -9.68
CA LEU A 26 13.09 11.72 -9.08
C LEU A 26 12.08 10.99 -9.97
N SER A 27 12.17 11.18 -11.29
CA SER A 27 11.33 10.50 -12.28
C SER A 27 11.48 8.97 -12.22
N ASP A 28 12.70 8.46 -12.11
CA ASP A 28 12.95 7.02 -12.00
C ASP A 28 12.40 6.42 -10.71
N LEU A 29 12.51 7.16 -9.60
CA LEU A 29 11.92 6.74 -8.32
C LEU A 29 10.39 6.72 -8.41
N MET A 30 9.77 7.72 -9.05
CA MET A 30 8.33 7.78 -9.26
C MET A 30 7.84 6.64 -10.17
N GLU A 31 8.58 6.32 -11.23
CA GLU A 31 8.28 5.17 -12.11
C GLU A 31 8.30 3.87 -11.30
N ARG A 32 9.35 3.62 -10.51
CA ARG A 32 9.46 2.42 -9.68
C ARG A 32 8.33 2.33 -8.64
N ALA A 33 7.98 3.45 -8.00
CA ALA A 33 6.89 3.50 -7.05
C ALA A 33 5.54 3.20 -7.71
N SER A 34 5.29 3.74 -8.91
CA SER A 34 4.09 3.46 -9.70
C SER A 34 4.02 1.99 -10.15
N GLN A 35 5.13 1.38 -10.55
CA GLN A 35 5.17 -0.05 -10.89
C GLN A 35 4.89 -0.93 -9.67
N ARG A 36 5.40 -0.54 -8.48
CA ARG A 36 5.15 -1.24 -7.22
C ARG A 36 3.70 -1.13 -6.76
N SER A 37 3.08 0.05 -6.88
CA SER A 37 1.65 0.21 -6.55
C SER A 37 0.74 -0.56 -7.48
N ASP A 38 1.08 -0.64 -8.77
CA ASP A 38 0.31 -1.41 -9.74
C ASP A 38 0.29 -2.90 -9.36
N LYS A 39 1.44 -3.46 -8.95
CA LYS A 39 1.51 -4.83 -8.42
C LYS A 39 0.71 -5.01 -7.13
N LEU A 40 0.83 -4.07 -6.18
CA LEU A 40 0.06 -4.11 -4.93
C LEU A 40 -1.46 -4.13 -5.18
N HIS A 41 -1.93 -3.26 -6.10
CA HIS A 41 -3.33 -3.19 -6.46
C HIS A 41 -3.80 -4.42 -7.25
N SER A 42 -2.97 -4.93 -8.16
CA SER A 42 -3.29 -6.16 -8.91
C SER A 42 -3.43 -7.36 -7.98
N LEU A 43 -2.53 -7.52 -7.01
CA LEU A 43 -2.60 -8.56 -5.98
C LEU A 43 -3.84 -8.41 -5.09
N SER A 44 -4.17 -7.20 -4.63
CA SER A 44 -5.37 -6.98 -3.82
C SER A 44 -6.65 -7.30 -4.60
N THR A 45 -6.66 -7.00 -5.91
CA THR A 45 -7.77 -7.33 -6.81
C THR A 45 -7.88 -8.83 -7.04
N SER A 46 -6.76 -9.53 -7.25
CA SER A 46 -6.78 -11.00 -7.36
C SER A 46 -7.28 -11.64 -6.08
N LEU A 47 -6.80 -11.20 -4.91
CA LEU A 47 -7.19 -11.79 -3.63
C LEU A 47 -8.68 -11.56 -3.33
N ASN A 48 -9.22 -10.38 -3.68
CA ASN A 48 -10.65 -10.12 -3.57
C ASN A 48 -11.48 -11.10 -4.42
N LYS A 49 -11.03 -11.40 -5.65
CA LYS A 49 -11.70 -12.38 -6.52
C LYS A 49 -11.64 -13.80 -5.94
N ASP A 50 -10.52 -14.19 -5.35
CA ASP A 50 -10.41 -15.49 -4.70
C ASP A 50 -11.41 -15.62 -3.55
N LEU A 51 -11.54 -14.57 -2.73
CA LEU A 51 -12.50 -14.52 -1.63
C LEU A 51 -13.96 -14.55 -2.11
N ASP A 52 -14.26 -13.97 -3.27
CA ASP A 52 -15.59 -13.98 -3.87
C ASP A 52 -16.05 -15.39 -4.31
N SER A 53 -15.11 -16.30 -4.58
CA SER A 53 -15.41 -17.65 -5.12
C SER A 53 -16.22 -18.54 -4.18
N HIS A 54 -16.04 -18.38 -2.86
CA HIS A 54 -16.76 -19.14 -1.83
C HIS A 54 -17.42 -18.22 -0.79
N PHE A 55 -17.78 -17.00 -1.21
CA PHE A 55 -18.43 -16.04 -0.32
C PHE A 55 -19.93 -16.36 -0.19
N PRO A 56 -20.48 -16.50 1.02
CA PRO A 56 -21.89 -16.86 1.20
C PRO A 56 -22.79 -15.75 0.63
N PRO A 57 -23.92 -16.09 -0.04
CA PRO A 57 -24.85 -15.09 -0.59
C PRO A 57 -25.35 -14.10 0.45
N MET A 58 -25.70 -14.60 1.65
CA MET A 58 -26.09 -13.75 2.80
C MET A 58 -24.94 -12.88 3.29
N GLY A 59 -23.68 -13.31 3.09
CA GLY A 59 -22.51 -12.53 3.44
C GLY A 59 -22.43 -11.20 2.71
N ARG A 60 -22.90 -11.11 1.45
CA ARG A 60 -22.91 -9.83 0.70
C ARG A 60 -23.84 -8.81 1.32
N VAL A 61 -24.96 -9.27 1.87
CA VAL A 61 -25.95 -8.41 2.56
C VAL A 61 -25.44 -8.00 3.94
N MET A 62 -24.74 -8.91 4.63
CA MET A 62 -24.18 -8.68 5.96
C MET A 62 -22.86 -7.90 5.95
N MET A 63 -22.21 -7.77 4.80
CA MET A 63 -20.94 -7.06 4.68
C MET A 63 -21.08 -5.60 5.12
N PRO A 64 -20.20 -5.09 6.00
CA PRO A 64 -20.19 -3.69 6.36
C PRO A 64 -20.08 -2.77 5.13
N ARG A 65 -20.67 -1.57 5.23
CA ARG A 65 -20.68 -0.62 4.10
C ARG A 65 -19.26 -0.12 3.81
N PRO A 66 -18.91 0.23 2.55
CA PRO A 66 -17.60 0.80 2.23
C PRO A 66 -17.23 2.05 3.04
N SER A 67 -18.21 2.83 3.51
CA SER A 67 -17.99 3.97 4.41
C SER A 67 -17.47 3.59 5.80
N MET A 68 -17.54 2.31 6.18
CA MET A 68 -17.07 1.79 7.46
C MET A 68 -15.59 1.37 7.44
N CYS A 69 -14.91 1.42 6.28
CA CYS A 69 -13.46 1.20 6.28
C CYS A 69 -12.80 2.29 7.14
N HIS A 70 -11.81 1.93 7.96
CA HIS A 70 -11.18 2.86 8.91
C HIS A 70 -10.54 4.10 8.24
N THR A 71 -10.04 3.93 7.02
CA THR A 71 -9.48 5.00 6.18
C THR A 71 -10.54 5.88 5.51
N SER A 72 -11.83 5.58 5.62
CA SER A 72 -12.90 6.39 4.99
C SER A 72 -13.03 7.79 5.59
N SER A 73 -12.47 8.01 6.79
CA SER A 73 -12.39 9.31 7.45
C SER A 73 -11.36 10.26 6.80
N LEU A 74 -10.45 9.74 5.99
CA LEU A 74 -9.51 10.57 5.24
C LEU A 74 -10.21 11.37 4.15
N GLN A 75 -9.97 12.68 4.16
CA GLN A 75 -10.32 13.55 3.04
C GLN A 75 -9.34 13.30 1.90
N ILE A 76 -9.71 12.39 1.01
CA ILE A 76 -8.89 11.96 -0.13
C ILE A 76 -9.66 12.20 -1.43
N PRO A 77 -8.97 12.56 -2.54
CA PRO A 77 -9.56 12.61 -3.86
C PRO A 77 -10.38 11.36 -4.21
N LYS A 78 -11.64 11.58 -4.61
CA LYS A 78 -12.57 10.49 -4.92
C LYS A 78 -12.35 9.89 -6.32
N ASP A 79 -11.85 10.72 -7.22
CA ASP A 79 -11.71 10.43 -8.64
C ASP A 79 -10.38 10.99 -9.20
N LYS A 80 -10.13 10.71 -10.47
CA LYS A 80 -8.90 11.13 -11.16
C LYS A 80 -8.83 12.64 -11.26
N GLU A 81 -9.95 13.30 -11.55
CA GLU A 81 -10.07 14.74 -11.75
C GLU A 81 -9.72 15.52 -10.47
N GLN A 82 -10.15 15.04 -9.31
CA GLN A 82 -9.75 15.60 -8.01
C GLN A 82 -8.27 15.35 -7.74
N ALA A 83 -7.76 14.14 -8.03
CA ALA A 83 -6.34 13.82 -7.80
C ALA A 83 -5.41 14.71 -8.63
N LEU A 84 -5.80 15.06 -9.87
CA LEU A 84 -5.06 15.96 -10.74
C LEU A 84 -4.99 17.41 -10.22
N ARG A 85 -5.86 17.82 -9.30
CA ARG A 85 -5.84 19.15 -8.66
C ARG A 85 -5.02 19.21 -7.37
N VAL A 86 -4.68 18.06 -6.79
CA VAL A 86 -3.89 17.97 -5.56
C VAL A 86 -2.42 18.19 -5.87
N SER A 87 -1.70 18.94 -5.01
CA SER A 87 -0.26 19.18 -5.17
C SER A 87 0.56 17.89 -5.07
N GLU A 88 1.77 17.85 -5.63
CA GLU A 88 2.62 16.64 -5.56
C GLU A 88 2.95 16.23 -4.12
N ASN A 89 3.27 17.22 -3.28
CA ASN A 89 3.61 17.01 -1.86
C ASN A 89 2.44 16.43 -1.08
N GLU A 90 1.24 16.93 -1.31
CA GLU A 90 0.04 16.41 -0.67
C GLU A 90 -0.31 15.02 -1.19
N LEU A 91 -0.20 14.79 -2.50
CA LEU A 91 -0.56 13.52 -3.14
C LEU A 91 0.34 12.37 -2.66
N ILE A 92 1.65 12.58 -2.53
CA ILE A 92 2.57 11.58 -1.95
C ILE A 92 2.30 11.36 -0.45
N SER A 93 1.95 12.42 0.28
CA SER A 93 1.59 12.34 1.70
C SER A 93 0.33 11.49 1.91
N LEU A 94 -0.68 11.65 1.04
CA LEU A 94 -1.90 10.85 1.05
C LEU A 94 -1.63 9.37 0.73
N ALA A 95 -0.78 9.08 -0.27
CA ALA A 95 -0.37 7.72 -0.61
C ALA A 95 0.34 7.03 0.57
N ARG A 96 1.28 7.74 1.23
CA ARG A 96 1.99 7.23 2.42
C ARG A 96 1.05 7.02 3.61
N SER A 97 0.14 7.95 3.85
CA SER A 97 -0.83 7.87 4.95
C SER A 97 -1.76 6.66 4.79
N LEU A 98 -2.25 6.41 3.57
CA LEU A 98 -3.03 5.22 3.27
C LEU A 98 -2.22 3.95 3.50
N LEU A 99 -1.00 3.88 2.95
CA LEU A 99 -0.16 2.68 3.06
C LEU A 99 0.16 2.36 4.53
N LEU A 100 0.52 3.38 5.31
CA LEU A 100 0.79 3.26 6.75
C LEU A 100 -0.43 2.74 7.53
N ALA A 101 -1.63 3.23 7.21
CA ALA A 101 -2.87 2.81 7.87
C ALA A 101 -3.21 1.33 7.65
N TRP A 102 -2.52 0.64 6.73
CA TRP A 102 -2.70 -0.78 6.43
C TRP A 102 -1.66 -1.71 7.06
N ASN A 103 -0.66 -1.19 7.79
CA ASN A 103 0.32 -2.03 8.49
C ASN A 103 -0.35 -3.02 9.46
N ASP A 104 -1.13 -2.52 10.43
CA ASP A 104 -1.78 -3.36 11.44
C ASP A 104 -2.88 -4.27 10.84
N PRO A 105 -3.78 -3.78 9.96
CA PRO A 105 -4.76 -4.66 9.33
C PRO A 105 -4.11 -5.78 8.50
N LEU A 106 -3.02 -5.52 7.77
CA LEU A 106 -2.35 -6.58 7.00
C LEU A 106 -1.68 -7.61 7.92
N LEU A 107 -1.18 -7.21 9.08
CA LEU A 107 -0.69 -8.14 10.10
C LEU A 107 -1.80 -9.04 10.62
N LEU A 108 -2.96 -8.46 10.98
CA LEU A 108 -4.14 -9.22 11.40
C LEU A 108 -4.61 -10.20 10.33
N LEU A 109 -4.74 -9.73 9.08
CA LEU A 109 -5.16 -10.57 7.96
C LEU A 109 -4.17 -11.72 7.73
N SER A 110 -2.87 -11.47 7.88
CA SER A 110 -1.82 -12.49 7.74
C SER A 110 -1.90 -13.56 8.83
N SER A 111 -2.17 -13.18 10.07
CA SER A 111 -2.35 -14.15 11.18
C SER A 111 -3.64 -14.95 11.08
N GLU A 112 -4.71 -14.36 10.53
CA GLU A 112 -6.02 -15.01 10.42
C GLU A 112 -6.16 -15.91 9.18
N ALA A 113 -5.47 -15.57 8.08
CA ALA A 113 -5.60 -16.25 6.79
C ALA A 113 -5.42 -17.78 6.85
N PRO A 114 -4.45 -18.37 7.58
CA PRO A 114 -4.26 -19.82 7.62
C PRO A 114 -5.46 -20.60 8.18
N THR A 115 -6.26 -19.96 9.04
CA THR A 115 -7.43 -20.59 9.69
C THR A 115 -8.76 -20.02 9.21
N LEU A 116 -8.73 -19.24 8.12
CA LEU A 116 -9.92 -18.69 7.49
C LEU A 116 -10.81 -19.86 7.00
N PRO A 117 -12.13 -19.84 7.27
CA PRO A 117 -13.05 -20.87 6.80
C PRO A 117 -13.37 -20.70 5.31
N HIS A 118 -12.34 -20.78 4.48
CA HIS A 118 -12.37 -20.70 3.02
C HIS A 118 -11.52 -21.85 2.46
N PRO A 119 -11.98 -22.60 1.45
CA PRO A 119 -11.25 -23.78 0.95
C PRO A 119 -9.87 -23.44 0.38
N SER A 120 -9.68 -22.23 -0.15
CA SER A 120 -8.38 -21.73 -0.66
C SER A 120 -7.60 -20.90 0.39
N ASN A 121 -7.75 -21.16 1.68
CA ASN A 121 -7.07 -20.42 2.75
C ASN A 121 -5.53 -20.41 2.62
N GLY A 122 -4.92 -21.50 2.13
CA GLY A 122 -3.49 -21.57 1.86
C GLY A 122 -3.02 -20.55 0.81
N ASP A 123 -3.74 -20.46 -0.32
CA ASP A 123 -3.45 -19.50 -1.38
C ASP A 123 -3.70 -18.05 -0.92
N ILE A 124 -4.79 -17.83 -0.21
CA ILE A 124 -5.13 -16.53 0.42
C ILE A 124 -3.99 -16.09 1.36
N SER A 125 -3.52 -16.99 2.23
CA SER A 125 -2.41 -16.73 3.14
C SER A 125 -1.12 -16.38 2.39
N SER A 126 -0.82 -17.09 1.29
CA SER A 126 0.34 -16.79 0.46
C SER A 126 0.26 -15.41 -0.18
N LYS A 127 -0.90 -15.05 -0.76
CA LYS A 127 -1.11 -13.74 -1.38
C LYS A 127 -1.08 -12.59 -0.37
N ILE A 128 -1.52 -12.81 0.86
CA ILE A 128 -1.44 -11.79 1.92
C ILE A 128 0.01 -11.54 2.33
N ARG A 129 0.85 -12.56 2.43
CA ARG A 129 2.29 -12.37 2.66
C ARG A 129 2.92 -11.56 1.53
N GLU A 130 2.57 -11.88 0.28
CA GLU A 130 3.04 -11.11 -0.87
C GLU A 130 2.57 -9.64 -0.80
N LEU A 131 1.32 -9.39 -0.41
CA LEU A 131 0.81 -8.04 -0.17
C LEU A 131 1.57 -7.29 0.91
N GLN A 132 1.96 -7.96 2.01
CA GLN A 132 2.79 -7.37 3.06
C GLN A 132 4.17 -6.96 2.51
N ASP A 133 4.80 -7.84 1.72
CA ASP A 133 6.11 -7.57 1.13
C ASP A 133 6.07 -6.40 0.13
N TYR A 134 5.07 -6.36 -0.75
CA TYR A 134 4.89 -5.23 -1.68
C TYR A 134 4.50 -3.95 -0.95
N SER A 135 3.69 -4.02 0.10
CA SER A 135 3.32 -2.86 0.92
C SER A 135 4.56 -2.26 1.59
N LYS A 136 5.38 -3.12 2.23
CA LYS A 136 6.64 -2.71 2.85
C LYS A 136 7.61 -2.12 1.83
N SER A 137 7.86 -2.82 0.73
CA SER A 137 8.77 -2.35 -0.32
C SER A 137 8.31 -1.03 -0.94
N LEU A 138 7.00 -0.82 -1.10
CA LEU A 138 6.46 0.45 -1.56
C LEU A 138 6.70 1.56 -0.52
N GLY A 139 6.46 1.27 0.76
CA GLY A 139 6.70 2.20 1.87
C GLY A 139 8.15 2.68 1.91
N ASP A 140 9.10 1.75 1.89
CA ASP A 140 10.53 2.05 1.85
C ASP A 140 10.89 2.93 0.63
N GLY A 141 10.29 2.66 -0.53
CA GLY A 141 10.47 3.46 -1.74
C GLY A 141 9.88 4.87 -1.64
N LEU A 142 8.70 5.02 -1.01
CA LEU A 142 8.07 6.31 -0.78
C LEU A 142 8.86 7.16 0.24
N ASP A 143 9.50 6.53 1.22
CA ASP A 143 10.37 7.24 2.17
C ASP A 143 11.61 7.82 1.49
N ILE A 144 12.22 7.08 0.55
CA ILE A 144 13.31 7.61 -0.28
C ILE A 144 12.81 8.79 -1.14
N LEU A 145 11.62 8.67 -1.73
CA LEU A 145 11.02 9.71 -2.57
C LEU A 145 10.79 11.01 -1.80
N VAL A 146 10.13 10.97 -0.64
CA VAL A 146 9.84 12.20 0.13
C VAL A 146 11.11 12.87 0.67
N ASN A 147 12.13 12.08 1.01
CA ASN A 147 13.44 12.62 1.40
C ASN A 147 14.09 13.39 0.25
N LYS A 148 13.86 12.97 -1.00
CA LYS A 148 14.36 13.66 -2.20
C LYS A 148 13.50 14.86 -2.62
N MET A 149 12.19 14.82 -2.38
CA MET A 149 11.26 15.94 -2.67
C MET A 149 11.38 17.09 -1.68
N GLY A 150 11.81 16.80 -0.44
CA GLY A 150 12.11 17.81 0.58
C GLY A 150 11.08 17.87 1.72
N PRO A 151 11.27 18.79 2.69
CA PRO A 151 10.51 18.80 3.95
C PRO A 151 9.00 18.93 3.79
N SER A 152 8.54 19.63 2.76
CA SER A 152 7.10 19.82 2.47
C SER A 152 6.37 18.51 2.13
N SER A 153 7.09 17.46 1.75
CA SER A 153 6.52 16.15 1.39
C SER A 153 6.54 15.15 2.55
N GLN A 154 7.03 15.55 3.73
CA GLN A 154 7.20 14.64 4.87
C GLN A 154 5.94 14.48 5.73
N TYR A 155 4.93 15.34 5.53
CA TYR A 155 3.67 15.27 6.26
C TYR A 155 3.02 13.90 6.09
N ILE A 156 2.51 13.34 7.20
CA ILE A 156 1.82 12.05 7.21
C ILE A 156 0.68 12.09 8.22
N SER A 157 -0.50 11.64 7.79
CA SER A 157 -1.65 11.48 8.65
C SER A 157 -1.67 10.06 9.20
N SER A 158 -1.52 9.92 10.52
CA SER A 158 -1.68 8.62 11.19
C SER A 158 -3.15 8.33 11.43
N ILE A 159 -3.62 7.15 11.00
CA ILE A 159 -4.99 6.69 11.21
C ILE A 159 -4.91 5.38 11.97
N PRO A 160 -5.19 5.41 13.28
CA PRO A 160 -5.09 4.20 14.08
C PRO A 160 -6.13 3.18 13.63
N PHE A 161 -5.70 1.95 13.43
CA PHE A 161 -6.60 0.83 13.25
C PHE A 161 -7.15 0.41 14.61
N LYS A 162 -8.45 0.64 14.83
CA LYS A 162 -9.16 0.20 16.05
C LYS A 162 -9.90 -1.13 15.85
N GLY A 163 -9.91 -1.67 14.63
CA GLY A 163 -10.44 -3.00 14.33
C GLY A 163 -9.44 -4.07 14.73
N GLY A 164 -9.89 -5.28 15.02
CA GLY A 164 -9.02 -6.34 15.51
C GLY A 164 -9.74 -7.68 15.66
N ASP A 165 -11.05 -7.62 15.92
CA ASP A 165 -11.89 -8.80 15.99
C ASP A 165 -12.58 -9.05 14.65
N LEU A 166 -12.32 -10.22 14.03
CA LEU A 166 -13.05 -10.69 12.86
C LEU A 166 -14.32 -11.47 13.24
N GLY A 167 -14.57 -11.67 14.53
CA GLY A 167 -15.65 -12.48 15.08
C GLY A 167 -15.18 -13.88 15.45
N ASN A 168 -16.03 -14.59 16.21
CA ASN A 168 -15.72 -15.93 16.70
C ASN A 168 -16.31 -17.05 15.84
N ASP A 169 -17.43 -16.79 15.16
CA ASP A 169 -18.06 -17.76 14.28
C ASP A 169 -17.48 -17.72 12.86
N LYS A 170 -17.60 -18.84 12.15
CA LYS A 170 -17.02 -19.00 10.80
C LYS A 170 -17.56 -17.97 9.81
N THR A 171 -18.83 -17.61 9.91
CA THR A 171 -19.50 -16.70 8.97
C THR A 171 -19.02 -15.26 9.18
N SER A 172 -19.02 -14.77 10.43
CA SER A 172 -18.51 -13.43 10.76
C SER A 172 -17.04 -13.28 10.39
N ARG A 173 -16.21 -14.29 10.69
CA ARG A 173 -14.78 -14.28 10.32
C ARG A 173 -14.59 -14.09 8.82
N LEU A 174 -15.29 -14.86 8.00
CA LEU A 174 -15.19 -14.75 6.54
C LEU A 174 -15.70 -13.39 6.03
N ILE A 175 -16.82 -12.89 6.56
CA ILE A 175 -17.41 -11.60 6.17
C ILE A 175 -16.48 -10.43 6.52
N ASN A 176 -15.96 -10.38 7.75
CA ASN A 176 -15.12 -9.29 8.22
C ASN A 176 -13.74 -9.32 7.56
N PHE A 177 -13.18 -10.52 7.33
CA PHE A 177 -11.94 -10.67 6.56
C PHE A 177 -12.11 -10.15 5.13
N HIS A 178 -13.19 -10.56 4.46
CA HIS A 178 -13.50 -10.09 3.10
C HIS A 178 -13.73 -8.57 3.07
N PHE A 179 -14.44 -8.03 4.05
CA PHE A 179 -14.66 -6.59 4.19
C PHE A 179 -13.33 -5.81 4.30
N LEU A 180 -12.41 -6.23 5.17
CA LEU A 180 -11.07 -5.61 5.26
C LEU A 180 -10.31 -5.72 3.94
N MET A 181 -10.37 -6.86 3.26
CA MET A 181 -9.73 -7.00 1.95
C MET A 181 -10.36 -6.11 0.87
N SER A 182 -11.68 -5.92 0.90
CA SER A 182 -12.40 -4.99 0.03
C SER A 182 -11.98 -3.54 0.29
N CYS A 183 -11.82 -3.17 1.56
CA CYS A 183 -11.28 -1.87 1.96
C CYS A 183 -9.83 -1.68 1.49
N PHE A 184 -8.97 -2.69 1.65
CA PHE A 184 -7.57 -2.64 1.19
C PHE A 184 -7.49 -2.50 -0.32
N ARG A 185 -8.31 -3.24 -1.06
CA ARG A 185 -8.38 -3.13 -2.52
C ARG A 185 -8.73 -1.71 -2.96
N ARG A 186 -9.76 -1.11 -2.36
CA ARG A 186 -10.15 0.28 -2.62
C ARG A 186 -9.01 1.27 -2.37
N ASP A 187 -8.29 1.10 -1.27
CA ASP A 187 -7.21 2.02 -0.90
C ASP A 187 -5.96 1.80 -1.74
N SER A 188 -5.63 0.55 -2.08
CA SER A 188 -4.54 0.23 -3.02
C SER A 188 -4.76 0.83 -4.42
N HIS A 189 -6.01 0.86 -4.89
CA HIS A 189 -6.37 1.54 -6.14
C HIS A 189 -6.15 3.05 -6.05
N LYS A 190 -6.48 3.68 -4.91
CA LYS A 190 -6.22 5.10 -4.67
C LYS A 190 -4.72 5.40 -4.65
N ILE A 191 -3.94 4.62 -3.89
CA ILE A 191 -2.47 4.72 -3.86
C ILE A 191 -1.92 4.62 -5.28
N ASP A 192 -2.32 3.61 -6.04
CA ASP A 192 -1.87 3.41 -7.41
C ASP A 192 -2.23 4.59 -8.34
N SER A 193 -3.47 5.08 -8.25
CA SER A 193 -3.90 6.27 -8.99
C SER A 193 -3.04 7.50 -8.66
N PHE A 194 -2.74 7.73 -7.38
CA PHE A 194 -1.93 8.86 -6.92
C PHE A 194 -0.49 8.78 -7.43
N LEU A 195 0.12 7.60 -7.36
CA LEU A 195 1.48 7.40 -7.86
C LEU A 195 1.56 7.47 -9.38
N LYS A 196 0.51 7.04 -10.10
CA LYS A 196 0.41 7.21 -11.56
C LYS A 196 0.33 8.69 -11.95
N VAL A 197 -0.41 9.51 -11.20
CA VAL A 197 -0.45 10.98 -11.39
C VAL A 197 0.91 11.61 -11.09
N LEU A 198 1.56 11.26 -9.98
CA LEU A 198 2.90 11.76 -9.63
C LEU A 198 3.95 11.39 -10.69
N ARG A 199 3.96 10.13 -11.14
CA ARG A 199 4.79 9.69 -12.26
C ARG A 199 4.52 10.52 -13.51
N CYS A 200 3.24 10.72 -13.86
CA CYS A 200 2.89 11.50 -15.05
C CYS A 200 3.47 12.93 -14.98
N ARG A 201 3.35 13.60 -13.84
CA ARG A 201 3.92 14.94 -13.63
C ARG A 201 5.46 14.94 -13.64
N ALA A 202 6.10 13.92 -13.08
CA ALA A 202 7.55 13.79 -13.07
C ALA A 202 8.15 13.49 -14.46
N THR A 203 7.38 12.87 -15.36
CA THR A 203 7.85 12.44 -16.69
C THR A 203 7.55 13.45 -17.81
N LYS A 204 6.66 14.44 -17.62
CA LYS A 204 6.22 15.34 -18.71
C LYS A 204 5.97 16.80 -18.29
N MET A 205 6.35 17.72 -19.19
CA MET A 205 6.22 19.17 -19.04
C MET A 205 4.77 19.74 -19.11
N ARG A 206 3.72 18.94 -19.35
CA ARG A 206 2.33 19.46 -19.46
C ARG A 206 1.29 18.62 -18.67
N PRO A 207 0.60 19.20 -17.67
CA PRO A 207 -0.38 18.53 -16.82
C PRO A 207 -1.56 17.89 -17.57
N GLU A 208 -1.93 18.43 -18.72
CA GLU A 208 -3.08 18.01 -19.53
C GLU A 208 -2.91 16.62 -20.18
N THR A 209 -1.68 16.11 -20.16
CA THR A 209 -1.37 14.76 -20.67
C THR A 209 -1.41 13.68 -19.59
N CYS A 210 -1.80 14.08 -18.36
CA CYS A 210 -2.22 13.21 -17.28
C CYS A 210 -3.75 13.05 -17.33
#